data_AF-A0A414MAW7-F1
#
_entry.id   AF-A0A414MAW7-F1
#
_cell.length_a   1.000
_cell.length_b   1.000
_cell.length_c   1.000
_cell.angle_alpha   90.00
_cell.angle_beta   90.00
_cell.angle_gamma   90.00
#
_symmetry.space_group_name_H-M   'P 1'
#
loop_
_entity.id
_entity.type
_entity.pdbx_description
1 polymer ?
#
loop_
_entity_poly.entity_id
_entity_poly.type
_entity_poly.pdbx_seq_one_letter_code
_entity_poly.pdbx_strand_id
1 'polypeptide(L)'
;MYYLDPKIEHLHRVYDQNERKSYLRLDLNENPGGLSQELITKVLSDVTPQMVAQYPETLEFTTKLADFLGTDIAHICLVNGSSEGIRYIIQAFTAPNGRIVGVVPSYFMFQVYSEMYGREFVKVSYNEDLSMNVDNIIKEITEDTQLLILLNPNNPIGNVYSDEEFELIIKEANKRQVTVLIDEAYYYFYPKTFAHYALNNEHVFVTRTFSKLWSMAGCRLGYIIGWPAGIKMVQKLCTPHNTNAFAMKFASEIIEHPEILQNLIDKFNEGRKYLIDMMDKDGYEYKGEAGNFIFIKPTTNADEIVARMKLEKRILIKSYSNVGSLGTCIRVSIGERKFMEQFWSAFIELDK
;
A
#
# COMPACT_ATOMS: atom_id res chain seq x y z
N MET A 1 -3.19 -8.05 40.27
CA MET A 1 -2.97 -8.53 38.89
C MET A 1 -3.02 -7.31 38.00
N TYR A 2 -1.98 -7.04 37.22
CA TYR A 2 -2.02 -5.95 36.24
C TYR A 2 -2.97 -6.34 35.09
N TYR A 3 -3.75 -5.39 34.59
CA TYR A 3 -4.63 -5.64 33.44
C TYR A 3 -3.83 -5.55 32.13
N LEU A 4 -3.95 -6.56 31.29
CA LEU A 4 -3.53 -6.58 29.90
C LEU A 4 -4.76 -6.95 29.06
N ASP A 5 -5.01 -6.24 27.96
CA ASP A 5 -6.12 -6.58 27.07
C ASP A 5 -5.89 -7.97 26.45
N PRO A 6 -6.76 -8.97 26.70
CA PRO A 6 -6.59 -10.33 26.18
C PRO A 6 -6.56 -10.38 24.65
N LYS A 7 -7.18 -9.40 23.97
CA LYS A 7 -7.12 -9.31 22.51
C LYS A 7 -5.71 -9.05 22.03
N ILE A 8 -4.94 -8.24 22.77
CA ILE A 8 -3.54 -7.94 22.45
C ILE A 8 -2.65 -9.11 22.82
N GLU A 9 -2.90 -9.78 23.95
CA GLU A 9 -2.16 -10.97 24.38
C GLU A 9 -2.24 -12.11 23.35
N HIS A 10 -3.39 -12.29 22.72
CA HIS A 10 -3.63 -13.36 21.74
C HIS A 10 -3.54 -12.90 20.27
N LEU A 11 -3.20 -11.64 20.00
CA LEU A 11 -3.12 -11.11 18.64
C LEU A 11 -1.91 -11.71 17.90
N HIS A 12 -2.16 -12.48 16.84
CA HIS A 12 -1.09 -12.92 15.95
C HIS A 12 -0.62 -11.77 15.07
N ARG A 13 0.59 -11.27 15.32
CA ARG A 13 1.25 -10.25 14.51
C ARG A 13 2.72 -10.58 14.29
N VAL A 14 3.14 -10.54 13.04
CA VAL A 14 4.55 -10.67 12.68
C VAL A 14 5.23 -9.31 12.82
N TYR A 15 6.37 -9.29 13.53
CA TYR A 15 7.23 -8.11 13.66
C TYR A 15 8.51 -8.34 12.87
N ASP A 16 8.76 -7.48 11.89
CA ASP A 16 10.00 -7.51 11.12
C ASP A 16 11.09 -6.69 11.84
N GLN A 17 12.01 -7.35 12.54
CA GLN A 17 13.26 -6.75 13.01
C GLN A 17 14.41 -7.25 12.15
N ASN A 18 14.75 -6.49 11.09
CA ASN A 18 15.69 -6.94 10.07
C ASN A 18 16.79 -5.91 9.81
N GLU A 19 18.06 -6.35 9.80
CA GLU A 19 19.19 -5.57 9.27
C GLU A 19 19.35 -5.86 7.77
N ARG A 20 18.86 -4.94 6.93
CA ARG A 20 18.81 -5.12 5.46
C ARG A 20 19.70 -4.13 4.70
N LYS A 21 20.65 -3.45 5.36
CA LYS A 21 21.42 -2.33 4.75
C LYS A 21 22.32 -2.76 3.60
N SER A 22 22.90 -3.96 3.66
CA SER A 22 23.81 -4.50 2.65
C SER A 22 23.12 -5.31 1.54
N TYR A 23 21.79 -5.34 1.51
CA TYR A 23 21.02 -6.14 0.57
C TYR A 23 20.30 -5.26 -0.44
N LEU A 24 20.14 -5.76 -1.66
CA LEU A 24 19.13 -5.25 -2.57
C LEU A 24 17.75 -5.71 -2.07
N ARG A 25 16.87 -4.76 -1.75
CA ARG A 25 15.58 -5.02 -1.12
C ARG A 25 14.46 -5.04 -2.16
N LEU A 26 13.99 -6.22 -2.50
CA LEU A 26 12.86 -6.44 -3.41
C LEU A 26 11.72 -7.23 -2.72
N ASP A 27 11.67 -7.24 -1.40
CA ASP A 27 10.77 -8.05 -0.57
C ASP A 27 9.54 -7.28 -0.03
N LEU A 28 9.67 -5.96 0.22
CA LEU A 28 8.63 -5.14 0.87
C LEU A 28 8.00 -4.06 -0.04
N ASN A 29 8.14 -4.19 -1.36
CA ASN A 29 7.58 -3.26 -2.34
C ASN A 29 8.13 -1.83 -2.13
N GLU A 30 9.38 -1.72 -1.69
CA GLU A 30 10.15 -0.47 -1.59
C GLU A 30 10.73 -0.14 -2.98
N ASN A 31 10.95 1.14 -3.30
CA ASN A 31 11.75 1.48 -4.49
C ASN A 31 13.24 1.36 -4.12
N PRO A 32 14.00 0.39 -4.67
CA PRO A 32 15.41 0.21 -4.34
C PRO A 32 16.30 1.38 -4.80
N GLY A 33 15.85 2.18 -5.77
CA GLY A 33 16.61 3.32 -6.28
C GLY A 33 16.54 4.57 -5.41
N GLY A 34 15.50 4.69 -4.58
CA GLY A 34 15.28 5.88 -3.76
C GLY A 34 15.01 7.15 -4.58
N LEU A 35 15.12 8.30 -3.90
CA LEU A 35 15.14 9.62 -4.54
C LEU A 35 16.56 9.99 -4.97
N SER A 36 16.70 10.89 -5.95
CA SER A 36 18.01 11.32 -6.43
C SER A 36 18.80 12.03 -5.33
N GLN A 37 20.13 11.86 -5.33
CA GLN A 37 21.00 12.55 -4.37
C GLN A 37 20.89 14.07 -4.47
N GLU A 38 20.63 14.60 -5.68
CA GLU A 38 20.36 16.02 -5.91
C GLU A 38 19.15 16.50 -5.10
N LEU A 39 18.03 15.78 -5.19
CA LEU A 39 16.82 16.09 -4.43
C LEU A 39 17.06 15.98 -2.92
N ILE A 40 17.76 14.92 -2.48
CA ILE A 40 18.15 14.78 -1.06
C ILE A 40 18.94 16.01 -0.60
N THR A 41 19.97 16.41 -1.34
CA THR A 41 20.81 17.56 -0.99
C THR A 41 20.02 18.86 -0.99
N LYS A 42 19.17 19.09 -1.99
CA LYS A 42 18.32 20.29 -2.09
C LYS A 42 17.34 20.40 -0.92
N VAL A 43 16.63 19.32 -0.59
CA VAL A 43 15.68 19.35 0.52
C VAL A 43 16.40 19.54 1.86
N LEU A 44 17.56 18.90 2.04
CA LEU A 44 18.31 18.99 3.29
C LEU A 44 19.05 20.33 3.48
N SER A 45 19.38 21.06 2.40
CA SER A 45 20.08 22.36 2.53
C SER A 45 19.24 23.43 3.25
N ASP A 46 17.93 23.27 3.23
CA ASP A 46 16.96 24.17 3.85
C ASP A 46 16.59 23.76 5.28
N VAL A 47 17.14 22.66 5.80
CA VAL A 47 16.88 22.22 7.17
C VAL A 47 17.65 23.10 8.14
N THR A 48 16.92 23.80 9.02
CA THR A 48 17.48 24.69 10.04
C THR A 48 17.36 24.10 11.45
N PRO A 49 18.20 24.53 12.42
CA PRO A 49 18.04 24.12 13.82
C PRO A 49 16.63 24.40 14.38
N GLN A 50 16.01 25.50 13.94
CA GLN A 50 14.66 25.88 14.34
C GLN A 50 13.62 24.88 13.84
N MET A 51 13.71 24.46 12.57
CA MET A 51 12.82 23.45 12.00
C MET A 51 12.90 22.13 12.76
N VAL A 52 14.11 21.73 13.21
CA VAL A 52 14.28 20.51 14.02
C VAL A 52 13.67 20.68 15.42
N ALA A 53 13.74 21.86 16.00
CA ALA A 53 13.28 22.14 17.36
C ALA A 53 11.76 22.40 17.48
N GLN A 54 11.11 22.80 16.39
CA GLN A 54 9.70 23.19 16.37
C GLN A 54 8.77 22.02 16.00
N TYR A 55 7.54 22.08 16.50
CA TYR A 55 6.50 21.16 16.02
C TYR A 55 6.14 21.47 14.57
N PRO A 56 5.84 20.44 13.75
CA PRO A 56 5.49 20.60 12.35
C PRO A 56 4.19 21.38 12.18
N GLU A 57 4.22 22.37 11.29
CA GLU A 57 3.06 23.09 10.78
C GLU A 57 2.61 22.45 9.46
N THR A 58 1.34 22.07 9.37
CA THR A 58 0.84 21.23 8.26
C THR A 58 0.05 21.99 7.20
N LEU A 59 -0.38 23.23 7.48
CA LEU A 59 -1.31 23.96 6.62
C LEU A 59 -0.75 24.18 5.21
N GLU A 60 0.48 24.68 5.10
CA GLU A 60 1.11 24.95 3.81
C GLU A 60 1.16 23.69 2.93
N PHE A 61 1.67 22.58 3.48
CA PHE A 61 1.74 21.32 2.76
C PHE A 61 0.36 20.76 2.41
N THR A 62 -0.61 20.87 3.33
CA THR A 62 -1.96 20.36 3.08
C THR A 62 -2.65 21.14 1.96
N THR A 63 -2.43 22.45 1.86
CA THR A 63 -2.90 23.27 0.74
C THR A 63 -2.26 22.83 -0.58
N LYS A 64 -0.93 22.65 -0.62
CA LYS A 64 -0.23 22.15 -1.82
C LYS A 64 -0.74 20.77 -2.25
N LEU A 65 -0.98 19.89 -1.28
CA LEU A 65 -1.52 18.57 -1.54
C LEU A 65 -2.97 18.64 -2.04
N ALA A 66 -3.80 19.53 -1.50
CA ALA A 66 -5.16 19.75 -1.98
C ALA A 66 -5.19 20.21 -3.43
N ASP A 67 -4.35 21.20 -3.79
CA ASP A 67 -4.19 21.69 -5.16
C ASP A 67 -3.72 20.58 -6.10
N PHE A 68 -2.70 19.81 -5.69
CA PHE A 68 -2.20 18.66 -6.45
C PHE A 68 -3.27 17.59 -6.71
N LEU A 69 -4.20 17.41 -5.76
CA LEU A 69 -5.30 16.44 -5.86
C LEU A 69 -6.55 17.01 -6.52
N GLY A 70 -6.59 18.32 -6.82
CA GLY A 70 -7.79 18.99 -7.34
C GLY A 70 -8.95 19.01 -6.34
N THR A 71 -8.68 19.16 -5.05
CA THR A 71 -9.66 19.19 -3.96
C THR A 71 -9.37 20.32 -2.96
N ASP A 72 -10.07 20.35 -1.83
CA ASP A 72 -9.82 21.28 -0.73
C ASP A 72 -9.19 20.61 0.51
N ILE A 73 -8.63 21.44 1.40
CA ILE A 73 -7.97 20.98 2.62
C ILE A 73 -8.92 20.26 3.60
N ALA A 74 -10.23 20.51 3.53
CA ALA A 74 -11.20 19.88 4.42
C ALA A 74 -11.49 18.42 4.02
N HIS A 75 -11.17 18.04 2.79
CA HIS A 75 -11.20 16.65 2.32
C HIS A 75 -9.96 15.82 2.73
N ILE A 76 -8.95 16.42 3.38
CA ILE A 76 -7.65 15.78 3.61
C ILE A 76 -7.34 15.63 5.10
N CYS A 77 -6.84 14.45 5.48
CA CYS A 77 -6.19 14.22 6.77
C CYS A 77 -4.80 13.61 6.57
N LEU A 78 -3.76 14.29 7.06
CA LEU A 78 -2.39 13.77 7.02
C LEU A 78 -2.16 12.73 8.13
N VAL A 79 -1.44 11.66 7.79
CA VAL A 79 -1.17 10.54 8.70
C VAL A 79 0.27 10.03 8.55
N ASN A 80 0.78 9.37 9.59
CA ASN A 80 2.12 8.77 9.65
C ASN A 80 2.22 7.48 8.79
N GLY A 81 2.07 7.66 7.47
CA GLY A 81 1.84 6.58 6.51
C GLY A 81 0.38 6.09 6.53
N SER A 82 -0.08 5.52 5.40
CA SER A 82 -1.49 5.09 5.24
C SER A 82 -1.94 4.07 6.29
N SER A 83 -1.03 3.25 6.83
CA SER A 83 -1.31 2.32 7.93
C SER A 83 -1.92 2.99 9.15
N GLU A 84 -1.51 4.21 9.48
CA GLU A 84 -2.10 4.97 10.58
C GLU A 84 -3.53 5.42 10.22
N GLY A 85 -3.74 5.88 8.98
CA GLY A 85 -5.07 6.25 8.51
C GLY A 85 -6.07 5.10 8.51
N ILE A 86 -5.65 3.91 8.09
CA ILE A 86 -6.44 2.67 8.18
C ILE A 86 -6.91 2.42 9.62
N ARG A 87 -6.01 2.57 10.60
CA ARG A 87 -6.36 2.40 12.03
C ARG A 87 -7.36 3.43 12.51
N TYR A 88 -7.23 4.69 12.09
CA TYR A 88 -8.17 5.74 12.49
C TYR A 88 -9.56 5.51 11.89
N ILE A 89 -9.64 5.09 10.63
CA ILE A 89 -10.93 4.81 9.99
C ILE A 89 -11.62 3.61 10.67
N ILE A 90 -10.89 2.52 10.92
CA ILE A 90 -11.43 1.37 11.67
C ILE A 90 -11.95 1.82 13.04
N GLN A 91 -11.20 2.63 13.79
CA GLN A 91 -11.63 3.07 15.11
C GLN A 91 -12.83 4.03 15.09
N ALA A 92 -12.88 4.96 14.14
CA ALA A 92 -13.93 5.97 14.06
C ALA A 92 -15.26 5.41 13.54
N PHE A 93 -15.23 4.47 12.61
CA PHE A 93 -16.40 4.01 11.86
C PHE A 93 -16.82 2.58 12.15
N THR A 94 -16.24 1.95 13.19
CA THR A 94 -16.68 0.63 13.65
C THR A 94 -16.74 0.54 15.17
N ALA A 95 -17.74 -0.15 15.68
CA ALA A 95 -17.92 -0.46 17.09
C ALA A 95 -17.11 -1.72 17.48
N PRO A 96 -16.82 -1.93 18.77
CA PRO A 96 -16.42 -3.25 19.27
C PRO A 96 -17.42 -4.33 18.81
N ASN A 97 -16.92 -5.48 18.38
CA ASN A 97 -17.65 -6.57 17.74
C ASN A 97 -18.33 -6.18 16.41
N GLY A 98 -18.07 -4.99 15.88
CA GLY A 98 -18.56 -4.56 14.58
C GLY A 98 -17.97 -5.41 13.46
N ARG A 99 -18.80 -5.68 12.44
CA ARG A 99 -18.45 -6.50 11.28
C ARG A 99 -17.70 -5.67 10.23
N ILE A 100 -16.50 -6.12 9.87
CA ILE A 100 -15.65 -5.55 8.83
C ILE A 100 -15.47 -6.59 7.74
N VAL A 101 -15.85 -6.26 6.51
CA VAL A 101 -15.66 -7.14 5.34
C VAL A 101 -14.39 -6.73 4.61
N GLY A 102 -13.56 -7.69 4.24
CA GLY A 102 -12.35 -7.44 3.46
C GLY A 102 -11.89 -8.65 2.64
N VAL A 103 -11.23 -8.36 1.54
CA VAL A 103 -10.74 -9.37 0.59
C VAL A 103 -9.45 -10.02 1.08
N VAL A 104 -9.30 -11.35 0.92
CA VAL A 104 -8.09 -12.10 1.29
C VAL A 104 -7.65 -13.12 0.23
N PRO A 105 -6.34 -13.29 -0.03
CA PRO A 105 -5.22 -12.58 0.59
C PRO A 105 -5.12 -11.12 0.14
N SER A 106 -4.82 -10.25 1.10
CA SER A 106 -4.57 -8.81 0.89
C SER A 106 -3.52 -8.32 1.90
N TYR A 107 -3.41 -7.01 2.11
CA TYR A 107 -2.54 -6.45 3.13
C TYR A 107 -3.00 -6.90 4.52
N PHE A 108 -2.22 -7.82 5.12
CA PHE A 108 -2.57 -8.54 6.34
C PHE A 108 -2.95 -7.64 7.52
N MET A 109 -2.44 -6.40 7.56
CA MET A 109 -2.72 -5.50 8.66
C MET A 109 -4.19 -5.05 8.74
N PHE A 110 -4.99 -5.18 7.69
CA PHE A 110 -6.44 -4.93 7.80
C PHE A 110 -7.09 -5.85 8.84
N GLN A 111 -6.80 -7.16 8.76
CA GLN A 111 -7.28 -8.14 9.73
C GLN A 111 -6.67 -7.87 11.10
N VAL A 112 -5.35 -7.66 11.18
CA VAL A 112 -4.65 -7.42 12.46
C VAL A 112 -5.21 -6.20 13.17
N TYR A 113 -5.46 -5.08 12.49
CA TYR A 113 -6.04 -3.89 13.12
C TYR A 113 -7.48 -4.11 13.54
N SER A 114 -8.28 -4.82 12.72
CA SER A 114 -9.65 -5.16 13.08
C SER A 114 -9.70 -5.98 14.38
N GLU A 115 -8.92 -7.06 14.46
CA GLU A 115 -8.83 -7.94 15.63
C GLU A 115 -8.21 -7.25 16.85
N MET A 116 -7.17 -6.42 16.64
CA MET A 116 -6.55 -5.60 17.69
C MET A 116 -7.57 -4.71 18.40
N TYR A 117 -8.54 -4.21 17.65
CA TYR A 117 -9.61 -3.39 18.16
C TYR A 117 -10.85 -4.22 18.56
N GLY A 118 -10.80 -5.55 18.42
CA GLY A 118 -11.90 -6.47 18.73
C GLY A 118 -13.11 -6.28 17.82
N ARG A 119 -12.88 -6.13 16.53
CA ARG A 119 -13.88 -6.17 15.45
C ARG A 119 -13.87 -7.55 14.81
N GLU A 120 -14.99 -7.95 14.22
CA GLU A 120 -15.09 -9.19 13.46
C GLU A 120 -14.62 -8.93 12.02
N PHE A 121 -13.50 -9.54 11.60
CA PHE A 121 -13.01 -9.43 10.23
C PHE A 121 -13.49 -10.60 9.38
N VAL A 122 -14.42 -10.31 8.48
CA VAL A 122 -15.02 -11.26 7.55
C VAL A 122 -14.24 -11.29 6.25
N LYS A 123 -13.81 -12.50 5.89
CA LYS A 123 -12.88 -12.73 4.79
C LYS A 123 -13.63 -13.09 3.51
N VAL A 124 -13.48 -12.26 2.48
CA VAL A 124 -13.90 -12.61 1.12
C VAL A 124 -12.68 -13.20 0.40
N SER A 125 -12.67 -14.52 0.23
CA SER A 125 -11.54 -15.21 -0.41
C SER A 125 -11.54 -15.03 -1.92
N TYR A 126 -10.35 -14.94 -2.52
CA TYR A 126 -10.20 -15.18 -3.96
C TYR A 126 -10.63 -16.61 -4.31
N ASN A 127 -11.06 -16.79 -5.56
CA ASN A 127 -11.24 -18.12 -6.13
C ASN A 127 -9.88 -18.84 -6.24
N GLU A 128 -9.90 -20.16 -6.47
CA GLU A 128 -8.69 -20.97 -6.60
C GLU A 128 -7.77 -20.51 -7.74
N ASP A 129 -8.29 -19.85 -8.77
CA ASP A 129 -7.51 -19.27 -9.88
C ASP A 129 -6.99 -17.85 -9.60
N LEU A 130 -7.21 -17.32 -8.38
CA LEU A 130 -6.98 -15.94 -7.96
C LEU A 130 -7.80 -14.89 -8.73
N SER A 131 -8.93 -15.26 -9.31
CA SER A 131 -9.94 -14.28 -9.72
C SER A 131 -10.73 -13.78 -8.49
N MET A 132 -11.15 -12.52 -8.53
CA MET A 132 -12.05 -11.93 -7.53
C MET A 132 -13.39 -11.63 -8.20
N ASN A 133 -14.45 -12.32 -7.79
CA ASN A 133 -15.80 -11.95 -8.20
C ASN A 133 -16.38 -10.95 -7.20
N VAL A 134 -16.70 -9.76 -7.69
CA VAL A 134 -17.31 -8.69 -6.87
C VAL A 134 -18.65 -9.09 -6.24
N ASP A 135 -19.41 -9.99 -6.85
CA ASP A 135 -20.62 -10.54 -6.23
C ASP A 135 -20.33 -11.26 -4.90
N ASN A 136 -19.14 -11.86 -4.76
CA ASN A 136 -18.74 -12.48 -3.50
C ASN A 136 -18.47 -11.43 -2.42
N ILE A 137 -18.00 -10.23 -2.79
CA ILE A 137 -17.86 -9.11 -1.87
C ILE A 137 -19.25 -8.62 -1.46
N ILE A 138 -20.12 -8.36 -2.43
CA ILE A 138 -21.49 -7.85 -2.24
C ILE A 138 -22.31 -8.77 -1.33
N LYS A 139 -22.21 -10.09 -1.51
CA LYS A 139 -22.92 -11.09 -0.68
C LYS A 139 -22.56 -11.01 0.81
N GLU A 140 -21.33 -10.65 1.14
CA GLU A 140 -20.87 -10.53 2.52
C GLU A 140 -21.27 -9.19 3.17
N ILE A 141 -21.75 -8.22 2.37
CA ILE A 141 -22.29 -6.96 2.88
C ILE A 141 -23.72 -7.20 3.40
N THR A 142 -23.84 -7.26 4.71
CA THR A 142 -25.08 -7.48 5.48
C THR A 142 -25.48 -6.23 6.25
N GLU A 143 -26.67 -6.22 6.85
CA GLU A 143 -27.20 -5.07 7.63
C GLU A 143 -26.32 -4.70 8.86
N ASP A 144 -25.55 -5.64 9.38
CA ASP A 144 -24.61 -5.43 10.50
C ASP A 144 -23.19 -5.07 10.04
N THR A 145 -22.92 -5.06 8.73
CA THR A 145 -21.61 -4.65 8.18
C THR A 145 -21.40 -3.15 8.41
N GLN A 146 -20.28 -2.78 9.02
CA GLN A 146 -19.98 -1.38 9.35
C GLN A 146 -18.92 -0.78 8.44
N LEU A 147 -17.97 -1.61 7.99
CA LEU A 147 -16.87 -1.19 7.14
C LEU A 147 -16.56 -2.26 6.09
N LEU A 148 -16.44 -1.84 4.83
CA LEU A 148 -15.86 -2.61 3.74
C LEU A 148 -14.46 -2.06 3.44
N ILE A 149 -13.45 -2.93 3.40
CA ILE A 149 -12.06 -2.55 3.07
C ILE A 149 -11.65 -3.18 1.75
N LEU A 150 -11.25 -2.34 0.79
CA LEU A 150 -10.78 -2.74 -0.53
C LEU A 150 -9.40 -2.14 -0.79
N LEU A 151 -8.44 -2.96 -1.20
CA LEU A 151 -7.12 -2.51 -1.62
C LEU A 151 -7.01 -2.60 -3.14
N ASN A 152 -6.66 -1.49 -3.79
CA ASN A 152 -6.59 -1.41 -5.24
C ASN A 152 -5.40 -0.54 -5.71
N PRO A 153 -4.44 -1.09 -6.48
CA PRO A 153 -4.22 -2.51 -6.76
C PRO A 153 -4.01 -3.38 -5.50
N ASN A 154 -4.51 -4.61 -5.52
CA ASN A 154 -4.38 -5.50 -4.36
C ASN A 154 -2.94 -6.00 -4.16
N ASN A 155 -2.43 -6.00 -2.94
CA ASN A 155 -1.18 -6.66 -2.57
C ASN A 155 -1.51 -7.89 -1.71
N PRO A 156 -1.12 -9.11 -2.12
CA PRO A 156 -0.01 -9.41 -3.03
C PRO A 156 -0.41 -9.76 -4.48
N ILE A 157 -1.70 -9.83 -4.82
CA ILE A 157 -2.17 -10.44 -6.08
C ILE A 157 -1.95 -9.56 -7.31
N GLY A 158 -2.02 -8.25 -7.16
CA GLY A 158 -1.82 -7.25 -8.21
C GLY A 158 -3.05 -7.00 -9.08
N ASN A 159 -4.19 -7.64 -8.83
CA ASN A 159 -5.43 -7.36 -9.55
C ASN A 159 -5.98 -5.97 -9.20
N VAL A 160 -6.78 -5.45 -10.12
CA VAL A 160 -7.55 -4.21 -9.97
C VAL A 160 -9.02 -4.47 -10.17
N TYR A 161 -9.85 -3.53 -9.72
CA TYR A 161 -11.27 -3.50 -10.03
C TYR A 161 -11.52 -2.59 -11.23
N SER A 162 -12.54 -2.93 -12.03
CA SER A 162 -13.12 -2.07 -13.06
C SER A 162 -14.01 -0.97 -12.44
N ASP A 163 -14.40 0.01 -13.26
CA ASP A 163 -15.25 1.11 -12.81
C ASP A 163 -16.67 0.60 -12.52
N GLU A 164 -17.16 -0.33 -13.36
CA GLU A 164 -18.46 -0.98 -13.22
C GLU A 164 -18.54 -1.83 -11.94
N GLU A 165 -17.48 -2.57 -11.64
CA GLU A 165 -17.35 -3.33 -10.40
C GLU A 165 -17.40 -2.44 -9.16
N PHE A 166 -16.64 -1.33 -9.17
CA PHE A 166 -16.68 -0.39 -8.06
C PHE A 166 -18.03 0.31 -7.92
N GLU A 167 -18.68 0.67 -9.02
CA GLU A 167 -20.01 1.28 -8.99
C GLU A 167 -21.04 0.35 -8.31
N LEU A 168 -21.02 -0.94 -8.64
CA LEU A 168 -21.87 -1.95 -8.00
C LEU A 168 -21.61 -2.04 -6.50
N ILE A 169 -20.35 -2.08 -6.09
CA ILE A 169 -19.95 -2.11 -4.68
C ILE A 169 -20.44 -0.87 -3.94
N ILE A 170 -20.17 0.33 -4.47
CA ILE A 170 -20.51 1.59 -3.81
C ILE A 170 -22.03 1.74 -3.69
N LYS A 171 -22.78 1.41 -4.74
CA LYS A 171 -24.25 1.40 -4.71
C LYS A 171 -24.79 0.52 -3.59
N GLU A 172 -24.20 -0.67 -3.45
CA GLU A 172 -24.65 -1.66 -2.49
C GLU A 172 -24.24 -1.33 -1.04
N ALA A 173 -23.05 -0.75 -0.85
CA ALA A 173 -22.60 -0.19 0.42
C ALA A 173 -23.50 0.97 0.86
N ASN A 174 -23.83 1.90 -0.04
CA ASN A 174 -24.72 3.03 0.25
C ASN A 174 -26.12 2.55 0.66
N LYS A 175 -26.67 1.55 -0.05
CA LYS A 175 -27.97 0.95 0.26
C LYS A 175 -28.03 0.39 1.69
N ARG A 176 -26.93 -0.18 2.19
CA ARG A 176 -26.81 -0.74 3.54
C ARG A 176 -26.12 0.18 4.55
N GLN A 177 -25.87 1.44 4.17
CA GLN A 177 -25.21 2.44 5.02
C GLN A 177 -23.84 1.99 5.57
N VAL A 178 -23.08 1.27 4.74
CA VAL A 178 -21.77 0.73 5.07
C VAL A 178 -20.69 1.74 4.71
N THR A 179 -19.74 1.97 5.63
CA THR A 179 -18.56 2.79 5.32
C THR A 179 -17.62 2.00 4.40
N VAL A 180 -17.03 2.64 3.39
CA VAL A 180 -16.07 2.03 2.48
C VAL A 180 -14.70 2.67 2.65
N LEU A 181 -13.67 1.85 2.85
CA LEU A 181 -12.27 2.24 2.82
C LEU A 181 -11.60 1.64 1.58
N ILE A 182 -11.12 2.52 0.71
CA ILE A 182 -10.32 2.17 -0.46
C ILE A 182 -8.85 2.49 -0.16
N ASP A 183 -8.00 1.48 -0.04
CA ASP A 183 -6.56 1.69 0.05
C ASP A 183 -5.95 1.74 -1.37
N GLU A 184 -5.36 2.89 -1.71
CA GLU A 184 -4.73 3.17 -2.99
C GLU A 184 -3.20 3.31 -2.83
N ALA A 185 -2.59 2.53 -1.92
CA ALA A 185 -1.14 2.55 -1.72
C ALA A 185 -0.31 2.32 -2.99
N TYR A 186 -0.87 1.63 -3.99
CA TYR A 186 -0.23 1.28 -5.25
C TYR A 186 -0.84 1.98 -6.48
N TYR A 187 -1.69 3.00 -6.29
CA TYR A 187 -2.44 3.64 -7.38
C TYR A 187 -1.56 4.07 -8.54
N TYR A 188 -0.38 4.63 -8.27
CA TYR A 188 0.54 5.13 -9.29
C TYR A 188 1.13 4.07 -10.24
N PHE A 189 0.94 2.78 -9.94
CA PHE A 189 1.38 1.67 -10.79
C PHE A 189 0.23 1.15 -11.67
N TYR A 190 -0.84 1.94 -11.83
CA TYR A 190 -2.04 1.67 -12.61
C TYR A 190 -2.70 3.00 -13.05
N PRO A 191 -3.39 3.09 -14.20
CA PRO A 191 -3.92 4.37 -14.70
C PRO A 191 -5.16 4.94 -13.99
N LYS A 192 -5.93 4.14 -13.22
CA LYS A 192 -7.19 4.64 -12.63
C LYS A 192 -7.14 4.82 -11.12
N THR A 193 -8.08 5.63 -10.64
CA THR A 193 -8.31 5.88 -9.21
C THR A 193 -9.80 6.00 -8.90
N PHE A 194 -10.14 5.59 -7.68
CA PHE A 194 -11.45 5.68 -7.08
C PHE A 194 -11.57 6.85 -6.07
N ALA A 195 -10.59 7.75 -6.02
CA ALA A 195 -10.59 8.91 -5.13
C ALA A 195 -11.83 9.81 -5.30
N HIS A 196 -12.39 9.88 -6.51
CA HIS A 196 -13.60 10.63 -6.79
C HIS A 196 -14.81 10.15 -5.98
N TYR A 197 -14.88 8.86 -5.60
CA TYR A 197 -15.94 8.38 -4.72
C TYR A 197 -15.83 8.99 -3.32
N ALA A 198 -14.62 9.07 -2.76
CA ALA A 198 -14.38 9.67 -1.45
C ALA A 198 -14.62 11.19 -1.41
N LEU A 199 -14.43 11.87 -2.55
CA LEU A 199 -14.69 13.31 -2.67
C LEU A 199 -16.19 13.62 -2.79
N ASN A 200 -16.95 12.75 -3.47
CA ASN A 200 -18.34 13.03 -3.83
C ASN A 200 -19.38 12.27 -3.02
N ASN A 201 -18.99 11.33 -2.15
CA ASN A 201 -19.90 10.52 -1.35
C ASN A 201 -19.51 10.57 0.13
N GLU A 202 -20.51 10.68 1.00
CA GLU A 202 -20.30 10.44 2.43
C GLU A 202 -20.01 8.95 2.67
N HIS A 203 -19.32 8.63 3.77
CA HIS A 203 -18.96 7.26 4.15
C HIS A 203 -18.03 6.52 3.18
N VAL A 204 -17.39 7.22 2.24
CA VAL A 204 -16.28 6.68 1.44
C VAL A 204 -14.98 7.39 1.80
N PHE A 205 -13.95 6.60 2.08
CA PHE A 205 -12.60 7.08 2.34
C PHE A 205 -11.61 6.44 1.38
N VAL A 206 -10.58 7.19 1.00
CA VAL A 206 -9.42 6.68 0.28
C VAL A 206 -8.16 6.93 1.10
N THR A 207 -7.32 5.92 1.31
CA THR A 207 -5.97 6.12 1.86
C THR A 207 -4.91 6.06 0.78
N ARG A 208 -3.94 6.97 0.83
CA ARG A 208 -2.75 6.96 -0.04
C ARG A 208 -1.48 7.15 0.76
N THR A 209 -0.36 6.73 0.17
CA THR A 209 0.96 6.82 0.82
C THR A 209 2.02 7.35 -0.13
N PHE A 210 2.99 8.07 0.45
CA PHE A 210 4.24 8.45 -0.19
C PHE A 210 5.29 7.33 -0.12
N SER A 211 4.97 6.18 0.47
CA SER A 211 5.95 5.11 0.71
C SER A 211 6.39 4.35 -0.54
N LYS A 212 5.53 4.29 -1.57
CA LYS A 212 5.70 3.41 -2.72
C LYS A 212 6.35 4.13 -3.89
N LEU A 213 5.57 4.62 -4.87
CA LEU A 213 6.13 5.31 -6.04
C LEU A 213 7.06 6.47 -5.64
N TRP A 214 6.63 7.28 -4.67
CA TRP A 214 7.35 8.47 -4.22
C TRP A 214 8.66 8.16 -3.49
N SER A 215 9.01 6.88 -3.28
CA SER A 215 10.28 6.47 -2.65
C SER A 215 10.50 6.99 -1.22
N MET A 216 9.43 7.38 -0.51
CA MET A 216 9.51 8.00 0.82
C MET A 216 9.05 7.06 1.95
N ALA A 217 9.27 5.74 1.81
CA ALA A 217 8.88 4.76 2.83
C ALA A 217 9.43 5.08 4.22
N GLY A 218 10.68 5.57 4.28
CA GLY A 218 11.36 5.97 5.52
C GLY A 218 10.86 7.30 6.10
N CYS A 219 10.23 8.17 5.30
CA CYS A 219 9.72 9.47 5.75
C CYS A 219 8.40 9.36 6.52
N ARG A 220 7.69 8.23 6.38
CA ARG A 220 6.43 7.96 7.10
C ARG A 220 5.35 9.02 6.85
N LEU A 221 4.98 9.23 5.60
CA LEU A 221 3.90 10.13 5.20
C LEU A 221 2.81 9.40 4.42
N GLY A 222 1.57 9.75 4.70
CA GLY A 222 0.38 9.34 3.98
C GLY A 222 -0.76 10.31 4.25
N TYR A 223 -1.90 10.06 3.63
CA TYR A 223 -3.10 10.86 3.82
C TYR A 223 -4.35 10.05 3.58
N ILE A 224 -5.46 10.55 4.12
CA ILE A 224 -6.82 10.11 3.85
C ILE A 224 -7.50 11.20 3.03
N ILE A 225 -8.25 10.80 2.00
CA ILE A 225 -9.25 11.59 1.30
C ILE A 225 -10.63 11.11 1.75
N GLY A 226 -11.57 12.01 2.00
CA GLY A 226 -12.95 11.69 2.34
C GLY A 226 -13.81 12.94 2.43
N TRP A 227 -15.11 12.80 2.71
CA TRP A 227 -15.99 13.96 2.90
C TRP A 227 -15.61 14.77 4.15
N PRO A 228 -15.86 16.09 4.18
CA PRO A 228 -15.31 16.97 5.23
C PRO A 228 -15.72 16.62 6.66
N ALA A 229 -16.96 16.17 6.87
CA ALA A 229 -17.43 15.79 8.21
C ALA A 229 -16.76 14.49 8.70
N GLY A 230 -16.55 13.53 7.81
CA GLY A 230 -15.84 12.28 8.11
C GLY A 230 -14.37 12.51 8.42
N ILE A 231 -13.70 13.35 7.62
CA ILE A 231 -12.31 13.75 7.85
C ILE A 231 -12.12 14.41 9.22
N LYS A 232 -13.05 15.28 9.63
CA LYS A 232 -13.03 15.86 10.99
C LYS A 232 -13.15 14.80 12.09
N MET A 233 -13.87 13.70 11.88
CA MET A 233 -13.94 12.62 12.86
C MET A 233 -12.63 11.84 12.94
N VAL A 234 -12.01 11.55 11.80
CA VAL A 234 -10.68 10.90 11.75
C VAL A 234 -9.62 11.78 12.43
N GLN A 235 -9.61 13.09 12.14
CA GLN A 235 -8.66 14.04 12.74
C GLN A 235 -8.69 14.05 14.27
N LYS A 236 -9.84 13.76 14.91
CA LYS A 236 -9.94 13.65 16.38
C LYS A 236 -9.14 12.48 16.96
N LEU A 237 -8.81 11.48 16.15
CA LEU A 237 -8.01 10.32 16.56
C LEU A 237 -6.51 10.53 16.33
N CYS A 238 -6.13 11.54 15.53
CA CYS A 238 -4.73 11.84 15.27
C CYS A 238 -4.04 12.30 16.56
N THR A 239 -2.83 11.78 16.81
CA THR A 239 -1.98 12.36 17.83
C THR A 239 -1.57 13.78 17.43
N PRO A 240 -1.38 14.71 18.39
CA PRO A 240 -0.83 16.02 18.09
C PRO A 240 0.47 15.89 17.27
N HIS A 241 0.56 16.60 16.15
CA HIS A 241 1.74 16.63 15.29
C HIS A 241 2.21 15.24 14.80
N ASN A 242 1.29 14.35 14.40
CA ASN A 242 1.56 12.97 13.96
C ASN A 242 2.46 12.83 12.72
N THR A 243 2.50 13.82 11.83
CA THR A 243 3.38 13.85 10.65
C THR A 243 4.58 14.75 10.86
N ASN A 244 5.75 14.38 10.32
CA ASN A 244 6.99 15.13 10.53
C ASN A 244 7.27 16.16 9.42
N ALA A 245 7.96 17.26 9.79
CA ALA A 245 8.27 18.37 8.90
C ALA A 245 9.16 17.96 7.71
N PHE A 246 10.09 17.04 7.91
CA PHE A 246 11.00 16.56 6.85
C PHE A 246 10.22 15.87 5.73
N ALA A 247 9.29 15.00 6.09
CA ALA A 247 8.48 14.28 5.12
C ALA A 247 7.62 15.22 4.28
N MET A 248 7.00 16.21 4.91
CA MET A 248 6.23 17.23 4.18
C MET A 248 7.12 18.02 3.22
N LYS A 249 8.35 18.35 3.62
CA LYS A 249 9.28 19.08 2.75
C LYS A 249 9.73 18.27 1.53
N PHE A 250 10.06 16.99 1.72
CA PHE A 250 10.35 16.07 0.62
C PHE A 250 9.15 15.92 -0.34
N ALA A 251 7.93 15.82 0.21
CA ALA A 251 6.74 15.70 -0.62
C ALA A 251 6.41 17.00 -1.35
N SER A 252 6.54 18.17 -0.71
CA SER A 252 6.37 19.49 -1.35
C SER A 252 7.29 19.64 -2.55
N GLU A 253 8.57 19.28 -2.39
CA GLU A 253 9.55 19.34 -3.47
C GLU A 253 9.11 18.51 -4.69
N ILE A 254 8.58 17.29 -4.47
CA ILE A 254 8.10 16.44 -5.57
C ILE A 254 6.79 16.99 -6.19
N ILE A 255 5.90 17.59 -5.39
CA ILE A 255 4.66 18.21 -5.89
C ILE A 255 4.96 19.41 -6.79
N GLU A 256 5.92 20.25 -6.40
CA GLU A 256 6.30 21.47 -7.11
C GLU A 256 7.07 21.20 -8.41
N HIS A 257 7.59 19.98 -8.55
CA HIS A 257 8.44 19.53 -9.64
C HIS A 257 7.91 18.21 -10.24
N PRO A 258 6.81 18.26 -11.02
CA PRO A 258 6.15 17.08 -11.56
C PRO A 258 7.06 16.14 -12.37
N GLU A 259 8.14 16.67 -12.94
CA GLU A 259 9.17 15.91 -13.65
C GLU A 259 9.83 14.83 -12.78
N ILE A 260 9.95 15.04 -11.46
CA ILE A 260 10.50 14.04 -10.54
C ILE A 260 9.56 12.84 -10.46
N LEU A 261 8.26 13.12 -10.28
CA LEU A 261 7.25 12.07 -10.19
C LEU A 261 7.14 11.30 -11.51
N GLN A 262 7.16 12.01 -12.64
CA GLN A 262 7.16 11.38 -13.96
C GLN A 262 8.39 10.49 -14.16
N ASN A 263 9.58 10.95 -13.80
CA ASN A 263 10.80 10.15 -13.88
C ASN A 263 10.75 8.89 -13.00
N LEU A 264 10.12 8.94 -11.82
CA LEU A 264 9.90 7.75 -10.98
C LEU A 264 8.96 6.74 -11.66
N ILE A 265 7.91 7.22 -12.33
CA ILE A 265 6.99 6.39 -13.12
C ILE A 265 7.71 5.75 -14.31
N ASP A 266 8.49 6.53 -15.06
CA ASP A 266 9.21 6.06 -16.24
C ASP A 266 10.23 4.98 -15.88
N LYS A 267 11.00 5.19 -14.80
CA LYS A 267 11.94 4.19 -14.27
C LYS A 267 11.25 2.89 -13.87
N PHE A 268 10.10 2.99 -13.21
CA PHE A 268 9.30 1.81 -12.87
C PHE A 268 8.83 1.09 -14.14
N ASN A 269 8.29 1.80 -15.12
CA ASN A 269 7.80 1.24 -16.37
C ASN A 269 8.92 0.55 -17.16
N GLU A 270 10.11 1.15 -17.21
CA GLU A 270 11.29 0.56 -17.84
C GLU A 270 11.68 -0.77 -17.17
N GLY A 271 11.75 -0.80 -15.84
CA GLY A 271 12.07 -2.01 -15.09
C GLY A 271 11.01 -3.10 -15.22
N ARG A 272 9.72 -2.72 -15.16
CA ARG A 272 8.60 -3.65 -15.38
C ARG A 272 8.66 -4.26 -16.77
N LYS A 273 8.85 -3.42 -17.80
CA LYS A 273 8.95 -3.87 -19.19
C LYS A 273 10.12 -4.83 -19.37
N TYR A 274 11.31 -4.47 -18.87
CA TYR A 274 12.47 -5.35 -18.95
C TYR A 274 12.20 -6.72 -18.32
N LEU A 275 11.62 -6.76 -17.12
CA LEU A 275 11.38 -8.02 -16.41
C LEU A 275 10.37 -8.90 -17.16
N ILE A 276 9.29 -8.31 -17.69
CA ILE A 276 8.29 -9.01 -18.51
C ILE A 276 8.94 -9.57 -19.79
N ASP A 277 9.67 -8.73 -20.54
CA ASP A 277 10.33 -9.14 -21.78
C ASP A 277 11.30 -10.32 -21.54
N MET A 278 11.99 -10.33 -20.40
CA MET A 278 12.91 -11.40 -20.03
C MET A 278 12.19 -12.69 -19.62
N MET A 279 11.10 -12.59 -18.84
CA MET A 279 10.28 -13.76 -18.49
C MET A 279 9.65 -14.40 -19.73
N ASP A 280 9.12 -13.59 -20.65
CA ASP A 280 8.54 -14.06 -21.92
C ASP A 280 9.61 -14.76 -22.78
N LYS A 281 10.80 -14.15 -22.88
CA LYS A 281 11.94 -14.69 -23.65
C LYS A 281 12.43 -16.04 -23.11
N ASP A 282 12.54 -16.16 -21.79
CA ASP A 282 13.11 -17.34 -21.13
C ASP A 282 12.02 -18.38 -20.76
N GLY A 283 10.75 -18.11 -21.05
CA GLY A 283 9.64 -19.06 -20.93
C GLY A 283 9.06 -19.22 -19.51
N TYR A 284 9.15 -18.19 -18.68
CA TYR A 284 8.65 -18.21 -17.30
C TYR A 284 7.17 -17.80 -17.21
N GLU A 285 6.39 -18.56 -16.43
CA GLU A 285 5.03 -18.16 -16.08
C GLU A 285 5.04 -17.11 -14.95
N TYR A 286 4.23 -16.06 -15.08
CA TYR A 286 4.11 -14.98 -14.10
C TYR A 286 2.69 -14.47 -13.94
N LYS A 287 2.41 -13.81 -12.82
CA LYS A 287 1.12 -13.16 -12.53
C LYS A 287 1.33 -11.85 -11.76
N GLY A 288 0.62 -10.80 -12.15
CA GLY A 288 0.65 -9.51 -11.48
C GLY A 288 0.31 -8.38 -12.46
N GLU A 289 -0.96 -7.99 -12.49
CA GLU A 289 -1.49 -7.00 -13.44
C GLU A 289 -1.00 -5.58 -13.13
N ALA A 290 -1.07 -5.18 -11.86
CA ALA A 290 -0.73 -3.85 -11.38
C ALA A 290 0.01 -3.90 -10.03
N GLY A 291 0.43 -2.72 -9.56
CA GLY A 291 1.34 -2.59 -8.41
C GLY A 291 2.80 -2.64 -8.81
N ASN A 292 3.70 -2.49 -7.83
CA ASN A 292 5.15 -2.54 -8.06
C ASN A 292 5.76 -3.88 -7.66
N PHE A 293 5.09 -4.96 -8.01
CA PHE A 293 5.54 -6.32 -7.73
C PHE A 293 4.96 -7.28 -8.76
N ILE A 294 5.55 -8.47 -8.86
CA ILE A 294 5.08 -9.54 -9.74
C ILE A 294 5.40 -10.90 -9.15
N PHE A 295 4.51 -11.87 -9.35
CA PHE A 295 4.79 -13.28 -9.07
C PHE A 295 5.46 -13.93 -10.26
N ILE A 296 6.46 -14.76 -9.98
CA ILE A 296 7.17 -15.56 -10.98
C ILE A 296 7.16 -17.00 -10.47
N LYS A 297 6.72 -17.94 -11.31
CA LYS A 297 6.75 -19.37 -11.02
C LYS A 297 8.13 -19.90 -11.37
N PRO A 298 8.97 -20.27 -10.38
CA PRO A 298 10.25 -20.88 -10.68
C PRO A 298 10.09 -22.31 -11.21
N THR A 299 11.12 -22.81 -11.87
CA THR A 299 11.21 -24.21 -12.31
C THR A 299 11.66 -25.14 -11.18
N THR A 300 12.39 -24.58 -10.21
CA THR A 300 12.84 -25.25 -8.98
C THR A 300 12.05 -24.77 -7.74
N ASN A 301 12.48 -25.15 -6.55
CA ASN A 301 11.79 -24.81 -5.32
C ASN A 301 11.89 -23.30 -5.00
N ALA A 302 10.74 -22.61 -4.92
CA ALA A 302 10.69 -21.18 -4.65
C ALA A 302 11.30 -20.75 -3.30
N ASP A 303 11.09 -21.53 -2.24
CA ASP A 303 11.65 -21.23 -0.92
C ASP A 303 13.18 -21.38 -0.91
N GLU A 304 13.70 -22.37 -1.62
CA GLU A 304 15.14 -22.56 -1.82
C GLU A 304 15.75 -21.38 -2.60
N ILE A 305 15.09 -20.94 -3.68
CA ILE A 305 15.53 -19.75 -4.42
C ILE A 305 15.55 -18.52 -3.52
N VAL A 306 14.52 -18.29 -2.70
CA VAL A 306 14.50 -17.16 -1.76
C VAL A 306 15.67 -17.23 -0.78
N ALA A 307 15.95 -18.41 -0.22
CA ALA A 307 17.06 -18.62 0.69
C ALA A 307 18.43 -18.36 0.03
N ARG A 308 18.65 -18.93 -1.16
CA ARG A 308 19.89 -18.78 -1.93
C ARG A 308 20.08 -17.35 -2.46
N MET A 309 19.01 -16.71 -2.92
CA MET A 309 19.00 -15.32 -3.35
C MET A 309 19.47 -14.39 -2.21
N LYS A 310 19.03 -14.65 -0.98
CA LYS A 310 19.50 -13.93 0.21
C LYS A 310 20.98 -14.23 0.52
N LEU A 311 21.35 -15.52 0.61
CA LEU A 311 22.68 -15.95 1.08
C LEU A 311 23.79 -15.69 0.07
N GLU A 312 23.57 -16.06 -1.19
CA GLU A 312 24.58 -16.06 -2.26
C GLU A 312 24.60 -14.74 -3.02
N LYS A 313 23.43 -14.12 -3.24
CA LYS A 313 23.28 -12.93 -4.12
C LYS A 313 23.04 -11.64 -3.37
N ARG A 314 22.77 -11.70 -2.07
CA ARG A 314 22.41 -10.54 -1.22
C ARG A 314 21.20 -9.77 -1.76
N ILE A 315 20.24 -10.48 -2.34
CA ILE A 315 18.96 -9.92 -2.81
C ILE A 315 17.84 -10.50 -1.95
N LEU A 316 16.93 -9.65 -1.47
CA LEU A 316 15.79 -10.06 -0.67
C LEU A 316 14.54 -10.08 -1.54
N ILE A 317 13.88 -11.24 -1.59
CA ILE A 317 12.59 -11.49 -2.24
C ILE A 317 11.73 -12.32 -1.28
N LYS A 318 10.48 -12.60 -1.65
CA LYS A 318 9.58 -13.45 -0.84
C LYS A 318 9.05 -14.61 -1.67
N SER A 319 8.73 -15.72 -1.01
CA SER A 319 7.92 -16.80 -1.58
C SER A 319 6.48 -16.67 -1.09
N TYR A 320 5.55 -17.15 -1.92
CA TYR A 320 4.14 -17.27 -1.60
C TYR A 320 3.65 -18.62 -2.11
N SER A 321 2.98 -19.37 -1.24
CA SER A 321 2.27 -20.59 -1.63
C SER A 321 0.87 -20.27 -2.16
N ASN A 322 0.27 -21.23 -2.88
CA ASN A 322 -1.10 -21.18 -3.37
C ASN A 322 -1.39 -19.94 -4.25
N VAL A 323 -0.46 -19.58 -5.14
CA VAL A 323 -0.62 -18.50 -6.12
C VAL A 323 -1.42 -19.02 -7.32
N GLY A 324 -2.67 -19.38 -7.07
CA GLY A 324 -3.57 -19.99 -8.04
C GLY A 324 -2.97 -21.19 -8.77
N SER A 325 -3.13 -21.23 -10.09
CA SER A 325 -2.57 -22.30 -10.94
C SER A 325 -1.04 -22.33 -10.99
N LEU A 326 -0.36 -21.27 -10.53
CA LEU A 326 1.10 -21.22 -10.51
C LEU A 326 1.72 -21.99 -9.33
N GLY A 327 0.93 -22.36 -8.32
CA GLY A 327 1.44 -23.07 -7.14
C GLY A 327 2.28 -22.16 -6.24
N THR A 328 3.49 -22.60 -5.85
CA THR A 328 4.40 -21.79 -5.04
C THR A 328 5.27 -20.91 -5.94
N CYS A 329 5.15 -19.60 -5.79
CA CYS A 329 5.89 -18.60 -6.57
C CYS A 329 6.86 -17.80 -5.71
N ILE A 330 7.85 -17.19 -6.37
CA ILE A 330 8.52 -16.04 -5.80
C ILE A 330 7.73 -14.77 -6.14
N ARG A 331 7.80 -13.76 -5.27
CA ARG A 331 7.31 -12.42 -5.52
C ARG A 331 8.46 -11.44 -5.40
N VAL A 332 8.64 -10.65 -6.43
CA VAL A 332 9.70 -9.64 -6.53
C VAL A 332 9.09 -8.26 -6.66
N SER A 333 9.63 -7.30 -5.91
CA SER A 333 9.31 -5.88 -6.09
C SER A 333 9.98 -5.37 -7.35
N ILE A 334 9.28 -4.55 -8.12
CA ILE A 334 9.78 -3.96 -9.35
C ILE A 334 10.39 -2.59 -9.04
N GLY A 335 11.67 -2.44 -9.39
CA GLY A 335 12.40 -1.18 -9.36
C GLY A 335 12.83 -0.76 -10.76
N GLU A 336 13.73 0.22 -10.87
CA GLU A 336 14.29 0.62 -12.16
C GLU A 336 15.09 -0.51 -12.82
N ARG A 337 15.24 -0.45 -14.15
CA ARG A 337 15.79 -1.52 -14.99
C ARG A 337 17.06 -2.17 -14.44
N LYS A 338 18.04 -1.38 -14.01
CA LYS A 338 19.34 -1.90 -13.51
C LYS A 338 19.18 -2.90 -12.34
N PHE A 339 18.18 -2.71 -11.48
CA PHE A 339 17.92 -3.64 -10.38
C PHE A 339 17.17 -4.88 -10.85
N MET A 340 16.32 -4.74 -11.87
CA MET A 340 15.65 -5.88 -12.50
C MET A 340 16.63 -6.74 -13.30
N GLU A 341 17.62 -6.14 -13.95
CA GLU A 341 18.75 -6.83 -14.58
C GLU A 341 19.57 -7.63 -13.55
N GLN A 342 19.92 -6.99 -12.43
CA GLN A 342 20.63 -7.66 -11.33
C GLN A 342 19.83 -8.83 -10.74
N PHE A 343 18.54 -8.63 -10.51
CA PHE A 343 17.64 -9.68 -10.04
C PHE A 343 17.52 -10.82 -11.06
N TRP A 344 17.25 -10.52 -12.32
CA TRP A 344 17.00 -11.53 -13.34
C TRP A 344 18.23 -12.40 -13.59
N SER A 345 19.41 -11.78 -13.70
CA SER A 345 20.68 -12.52 -13.84
C SER A 345 20.91 -13.47 -12.66
N ALA A 346 20.62 -13.03 -11.43
CA ALA A 346 20.75 -13.85 -10.25
C ALA A 346 19.70 -14.98 -10.21
N PHE A 347 18.46 -14.67 -10.59
CA PHE A 347 17.36 -15.64 -10.62
C PHE A 347 17.63 -16.79 -11.58
N ILE A 348 18.01 -16.50 -12.83
CA ILE A 348 18.34 -17.52 -13.84
C ILE A 348 19.55 -18.37 -13.44
N GLU A 349 20.51 -17.83 -12.69
CA GLU A 349 21.64 -18.62 -12.19
C GLU A 349 21.21 -19.63 -11.13
N LEU A 350 20.27 -19.24 -10.26
CA LEU A 350 19.82 -20.04 -9.13
C LEU A 350 18.71 -21.05 -9.50
N ASP A 351 17.84 -20.71 -10.45
CA ASP A 351 16.73 -21.55 -10.90
C ASP A 351 17.17 -22.51 -12.02
N LYS A 352 18.03 -23.47 -11.66
CA LYS A 352 18.61 -24.49 -12.55
C LYS A 352 18.59 -25.87 -11.92
#